data_AF-A0A945VWF6-F1
#
_entry.id   AF-A0A945VWF6-F1
#
_cell.length_a   1.000
_cell.length_b   1.000
_cell.length_c   1.000
_cell.angle_alpha   90.00
_cell.angle_beta   90.00
_cell.angle_gamma   90.00
#
_symmetry.space_group_name_H-M   'P 1'
#
loop_
_entity.id
_entity.type
_entity.pdbx_description
1 polymer ?
#
loop_
_entity_poly.entity_id
_entity_poly.type
_entity_poly.pdbx_seq_one_letter_code
_entity_poly.pdbx_strand_id
1 'polypeptide(L)'
;MPKVAVFELIGKQKSLIGYKDKEEVEDDDVVVPDNCDLVADGRYWYNEETKQFVPFGHGFAKPKKPQVTKERVWYLFMKAVIDSEVVEIMPSECSQWLTWYEENLKIREEEELLFRRSR
;
A
#
# COMPACT_ATOMS: atom_id res chain seq x y z
N MET A 1 -7.16 26.27 23.53
CA MET A 1 -6.67 27.17 22.47
C MET A 1 -6.50 26.31 21.23
N PRO A 2 -6.96 26.76 20.04
CA PRO A 2 -6.76 26.00 18.81
C PRO A 2 -5.26 25.81 18.51
N LYS A 3 -4.90 24.57 18.22
CA LYS A 3 -3.55 24.17 17.81
C LYS A 3 -3.42 24.36 16.31
N VAL A 4 -2.47 25.17 15.86
CA VAL A 4 -2.20 25.43 14.44
C VAL A 4 -0.88 24.78 14.01
N ALA A 5 -0.83 24.28 12.79
CA ALA A 5 0.39 23.73 12.20
C ALA A 5 1.37 24.85 11.80
N VAL A 6 2.65 24.63 12.07
CA VAL A 6 3.75 25.52 11.66
C VAL A 6 4.48 24.90 10.49
N PHE A 7 4.72 25.69 9.45
CA PHE A 7 5.29 25.23 8.20
C PHE A 7 6.63 25.90 7.86
N GLU A 8 7.50 25.15 7.18
CA GLU A 8 8.69 25.62 6.50
C GLU A 8 8.59 25.31 5.01
N LEU A 9 9.02 26.24 4.16
CA LEU A 9 9.06 26.01 2.72
C LEU A 9 10.30 25.17 2.35
N ILE A 10 10.08 23.92 1.99
CA ILE A 10 11.11 23.03 1.44
C ILE A 10 10.85 22.90 -0.07
N GLY A 11 11.63 23.63 -0.87
CA GLY A 11 11.43 23.71 -2.32
C GLY A 11 10.13 24.45 -2.67
N LYS A 12 9.12 23.71 -3.15
CA LYS A 12 7.78 24.24 -3.48
C LYS A 12 6.69 23.83 -2.49
N GLN A 13 7.02 23.05 -1.47
CA GLN A 13 6.04 22.44 -0.56
C GLN A 13 6.17 23.02 0.85
N LYS A 14 5.02 23.27 1.50
CA LYS A 14 4.93 23.70 2.91
C LYS A 14 5.05 22.49 3.82
N SER A 15 6.22 22.28 4.41
CA SER A 15 6.56 21.16 5.28
C SER A 15 6.19 21.43 6.73
N LEU A 16 5.56 20.47 7.40
CA LEU A 16 5.16 20.53 8.81
C LEU A 16 6.38 20.40 9.72
N ILE A 17 6.72 21.48 10.43
CA ILE A 17 7.88 21.56 11.33
C ILE A 17 7.51 21.79 12.80
N GLY A 18 6.24 22.08 13.09
CA GLY A 18 5.82 22.27 14.46
C GLY A 18 4.33 22.47 14.62
N TYR A 19 3.94 22.70 15.87
CA TYR A 19 2.60 23.12 16.25
C TYR A 19 2.70 24.29 17.22
N LYS A 20 1.72 25.18 17.16
CA LYS A 20 1.63 26.35 18.03
C LYS A 20 0.19 26.53 18.49
N ASP A 21 -0.03 26.86 19.75
CA ASP A 21 -1.33 27.30 20.22
C ASP A 21 -1.52 28.78 19.88
N LYS A 22 -2.67 29.12 19.28
CA LYS A 22 -3.07 30.50 18.98
C LYS A 22 -4.35 30.85 19.74
N GLU A 23 -4.48 32.11 20.15
CA GLU A 23 -5.73 32.65 20.74
C GLU A 23 -6.77 32.97 19.67
N GLU A 24 -6.35 33.58 18.56
CA GLU A 24 -7.15 33.87 17.39
C GLU A 24 -6.56 33.15 16.16
N VAL A 25 -7.43 32.54 15.35
CA VAL A 25 -7.06 31.79 14.15
C VAL A 25 -7.24 32.69 12.93
N GLU A 26 -6.23 32.78 12.08
CA GLU A 26 -6.27 33.52 10.82
C GLU A 26 -6.80 32.63 9.68
N ASP A 27 -7.28 33.22 8.59
CA ASP A 27 -7.90 32.49 7.47
C ASP A 27 -6.95 31.49 6.77
N ASP A 28 -5.64 31.73 6.87
CA ASP A 28 -4.58 30.91 6.29
C ASP A 28 -3.99 29.88 7.27
N ASP A 29 -4.43 29.89 8.54
CA ASP A 29 -3.99 28.92 9.53
C ASP A 29 -4.58 27.53 9.27
N VAL A 30 -3.72 26.52 9.39
CA VAL A 30 -4.15 25.12 9.36
C VAL A 30 -4.39 24.64 10.78
N VAL A 31 -5.66 24.64 11.20
CA VAL A 31 -6.07 24.14 12.52
C VAL A 31 -5.98 22.62 12.54
N VAL A 32 -5.33 22.09 13.57
CA VAL A 32 -5.05 20.68 13.74
C VAL A 32 -5.84 20.14 14.94
N PRO A 33 -6.53 19.00 14.81
CA PRO A 33 -7.22 18.37 15.93
C PRO A 33 -6.28 17.98 17.06
N ASP A 34 -6.78 17.97 18.30
CA ASP A 34 -5.99 17.59 19.48
C ASP A 34 -5.47 16.14 19.43
N ASN A 35 -6.14 15.26 18.68
CA ASN A 35 -5.75 13.86 18.46
C ASN A 35 -4.85 13.64 17.24
N CYS A 36 -4.22 14.69 16.71
CA CYS A 36 -3.26 14.55 15.61
C CYS A 36 -1.89 14.10 16.13
N ASP A 37 -1.54 12.85 15.81
CA ASP A 37 -0.28 12.20 16.19
C ASP A 37 0.83 12.33 15.12
N LEU A 38 0.69 13.28 14.18
CA LEU A 38 1.71 13.48 13.15
C LEU A 38 2.99 14.05 13.78
N VAL A 39 4.13 13.47 13.39
CA VAL A 39 5.44 13.94 13.82
C VAL A 39 5.77 15.21 13.04
N ALA A 40 6.04 16.30 13.75
CA ALA A 40 6.35 17.60 13.16
C ALA A 40 7.88 17.76 12.93
N ASP A 41 8.46 16.87 12.13
CA ASP A 41 9.90 16.80 11.86
C ASP A 41 10.25 17.09 10.39
N GLY A 42 9.34 17.73 9.65
CA GLY A 42 9.50 18.04 8.24
C GLY A 42 9.22 16.87 7.29
N ARG A 43 8.72 15.73 7.79
CA ARG A 43 8.36 14.57 6.96
C ARG A 43 7.00 14.66 6.28
N TYR A 44 6.19 15.67 6.58
CA TYR A 44 4.86 15.84 5.99
C TYR A 44 4.77 17.21 5.35
N TRP A 45 4.16 17.33 4.17
CA TRP A 45 3.73 18.60 3.60
C TRP A 45 2.21 18.71 3.62
N TYR A 46 1.70 19.93 3.65
CA TYR A 46 0.27 20.18 3.56
C TYR A 46 -0.15 20.42 2.11
N ASN A 47 -1.08 19.59 1.62
CA ASN A 47 -1.73 19.78 0.33
C ASN A 47 -2.93 20.74 0.49
N GLU A 48 -2.81 21.93 -0.07
CA GLU A 48 -3.85 22.97 0.03
C GLU A 48 -5.13 22.64 -0.74
N GLU A 49 -5.03 21.83 -1.81
CA GLU A 49 -6.17 21.41 -2.64
C GLU A 49 -7.01 20.36 -1.92
N THR A 50 -6.36 19.33 -1.34
CA THR A 50 -7.05 18.24 -0.65
C THR A 50 -7.22 18.47 0.86
N LYS A 51 -6.63 19.55 1.39
CA LYS A 51 -6.60 19.90 2.83
C LYS A 51 -6.06 18.76 3.71
N GLN A 52 -5.01 18.08 3.25
CA GLN A 52 -4.44 16.90 3.91
C GLN A 52 -2.92 17.00 4.09
N PHE A 53 -2.41 16.40 5.17
CA PHE A 53 -0.97 16.19 5.35
C PHE A 53 -0.52 14.95 4.57
N VAL A 54 0.48 15.12 3.72
CA VAL A 54 1.04 14.09 2.84
C VAL A 54 2.51 13.91 3.17
N PRO A 55 3.03 12.69 3.34
CA PRO A 55 4.45 12.50 3.61
C PRO A 55 5.36 12.96 2.45
N PHE A 56 6.51 13.56 2.75
CA PHE A 56 7.64 13.76 1.86
C PHE A 56 8.31 12.40 1.61
N GLY A 57 7.77 11.69 0.63
CA GLY A 57 8.23 10.35 0.27
C GLY A 57 7.06 9.39 0.17
N HIS A 58 7.23 8.36 -0.66
CA HIS A 58 6.26 7.28 -0.78
C HIS A 58 6.13 6.56 0.58
N GLY A 59 5.07 6.92 1.30
CA GLY A 59 4.69 6.31 2.55
C GLY A 59 4.45 4.81 2.38
N PHE A 60 4.80 4.10 3.45
CA PHE A 60 4.72 2.66 3.68
C PHE A 60 5.79 1.84 2.96
N ALA A 61 6.47 1.00 3.75
CA ALA A 61 7.22 -0.14 3.26
C ALA A 61 6.42 -0.74 2.10
N LYS A 62 7.02 -0.81 0.89
CA LYS A 62 6.45 -1.56 -0.23
C LYS A 62 5.77 -2.78 0.41
N PRO A 63 4.44 -2.99 0.27
CA PRO A 63 3.82 -4.19 0.81
C PRO A 63 4.75 -5.30 0.41
N LYS A 64 5.35 -6.01 1.40
CA LYS A 64 6.36 -7.02 1.12
C LYS A 64 5.75 -7.81 0.00
N LYS A 65 6.40 -7.79 -1.19
CA LYS A 65 5.86 -8.49 -2.35
C LYS A 65 5.44 -9.84 -1.78
N PRO A 66 4.15 -10.24 -1.91
CA PRO A 66 3.71 -11.51 -1.36
C PRO A 66 4.77 -12.52 -1.78
N GLN A 67 5.23 -13.38 -0.87
CA GLN A 67 6.30 -14.30 -1.22
C GLN A 67 5.80 -15.19 -2.35
N VAL A 68 6.09 -14.79 -3.59
CA VAL A 68 5.68 -15.51 -4.77
C VAL A 68 6.71 -16.61 -4.90
N THR A 69 6.30 -17.82 -4.61
CA THR A 69 7.14 -18.99 -4.86
C THR A 69 7.41 -19.09 -6.36
N LYS A 70 8.53 -19.71 -6.76
CA LYS A 70 8.86 -19.88 -8.18
C LYS A 70 7.73 -20.63 -8.90
N GLU A 71 7.09 -21.56 -8.20
CA GLU A 71 5.95 -22.34 -8.65
C GLU A 71 4.73 -21.44 -8.92
N ARG A 72 4.48 -20.42 -8.09
CA ARG A 72 3.39 -19.46 -8.31
C ARG A 72 3.64 -18.56 -9.51
N VAL A 73 4.90 -18.20 -9.79
CA VAL A 73 5.26 -17.46 -11.02
C VAL A 73 5.02 -18.33 -12.26
N TRP A 74 5.47 -19.59 -12.22
CA TRP A 74 5.24 -20.55 -13.32
C TRP A 74 3.77 -20.81 -13.59
N TYR A 75 2.97 -20.95 -12.53
CA TYR A 75 1.52 -21.05 -12.63
C TYR A 75 0.91 -19.85 -13.35
N LEU A 76 1.22 -18.63 -12.92
CA LEU A 76 0.68 -17.41 -13.51
C LEU A 76 1.07 -17.27 -14.98
N PHE A 77 2.30 -17.64 -15.33
CA PHE A 77 2.78 -17.65 -16.71
C PHE A 77 2.04 -18.68 -17.56
N MET A 78 1.95 -19.94 -17.12
CA MET A 78 1.26 -20.99 -17.88
C MET A 78 -0.23 -20.68 -18.05
N LYS A 79 -0.89 -20.16 -17.01
CA LYS A 79 -2.28 -19.73 -17.08
C LYS A 79 -2.48 -18.61 -18.09
N ALA A 80 -1.64 -17.57 -18.05
CA ALA A 80 -1.74 -16.46 -19.00
C ALA A 80 -1.53 -16.89 -20.46
N VAL A 81 -0.62 -17.84 -20.71
CA VAL A 81 -0.35 -18.37 -22.07
C VAL A 81 -1.52 -19.23 -22.58
N ILE A 82 -2.13 -20.04 -21.70
CA ILE A 82 -3.29 -20.87 -22.05
C ILE A 82 -4.53 -19.99 -22.27
N ASP A 83 -4.73 -18.96 -21.44
CA ASP A 83 -5.88 -18.06 -21.55
C ASP A 83 -5.79 -17.12 -22.75
N SER A 84 -4.58 -16.85 -23.29
CA SER A 84 -4.36 -15.87 -24.37
C SER A 84 -4.52 -16.41 -25.79
N GLU A 85 -5.21 -17.54 -26.00
CA GLU A 85 -5.42 -18.21 -27.30
C GLU A 85 -4.13 -18.63 -28.06
N VAL A 86 -2.94 -18.52 -27.45
CA VAL A 86 -1.66 -19.06 -27.97
C VAL A 86 -1.55 -20.58 -27.71
N VAL A 87 -2.68 -21.19 -27.34
CA VAL A 87 -2.86 -22.59 -26.93
C VAL A 87 -2.36 -23.57 -27.97
N GLU A 88 -2.45 -23.22 -29.26
CA GLU A 88 -2.09 -24.13 -30.37
C GLU A 88 -0.62 -24.58 -30.35
N ILE A 89 0.27 -23.84 -29.68
CA ILE A 89 1.71 -24.13 -29.61
C ILE A 89 2.08 -24.86 -28.31
N MET A 90 1.17 -24.95 -27.35
CA MET A 90 1.48 -25.47 -26.02
C MET A 90 1.32 -27.00 -25.94
N PRO A 91 2.34 -27.72 -25.45
CA PRO A 91 2.22 -29.16 -25.16
C PRO A 91 1.09 -29.45 -24.17
N SER A 92 0.41 -30.57 -24.37
CA SER A 92 -0.72 -31.02 -23.54
C SER A 92 -0.36 -31.14 -22.04
N GLU A 93 0.90 -31.44 -21.77
CA GLU A 93 1.53 -31.60 -20.47
C GLU A 93 1.47 -30.32 -19.64
N CYS A 94 1.49 -29.14 -20.29
CA CYS A 94 1.38 -27.86 -19.60
C CYS A 94 -0.04 -27.61 -19.08
N SER A 95 -1.07 -27.96 -19.85
CA SER A 95 -2.47 -27.87 -19.41
C SER A 95 -2.75 -28.88 -18.29
N GLN A 96 -2.21 -30.10 -18.40
CA GLN A 96 -2.32 -31.13 -17.34
C GLN A 96 -1.65 -30.69 -16.05
N TRP A 97 -0.44 -30.11 -16.14
CA TRP A 97 0.26 -29.57 -14.98
C TRP A 97 -0.51 -28.41 -14.36
N LEU A 98 -1.11 -27.53 -15.17
CA LEU A 98 -1.94 -26.42 -14.68
C LEU A 98 -3.15 -26.95 -13.89
N THR A 99 -3.87 -27.93 -14.43
CA THR A 99 -5.00 -28.57 -13.75
C THR A 99 -4.58 -29.18 -12.42
N TRP A 100 -3.51 -29.99 -12.42
CA TRP A 100 -2.97 -30.58 -11.18
C TRP A 100 -2.59 -29.51 -10.16
N TYR A 101 -1.92 -28.44 -10.60
CA TYR A 101 -1.49 -27.36 -9.71
C TYR A 101 -2.68 -26.60 -9.11
N GLU A 102 -3.76 -26.36 -9.86
CA GLU A 102 -4.97 -25.72 -9.36
C GLU A 102 -5.72 -26.58 -8.34
N GLU A 103 -5.78 -27.89 -8.55
CA GLU A 103 -6.35 -28.84 -7.59
C GLU A 103 -5.57 -28.85 -6.28
N ASN A 104 -4.23 -28.84 -6.36
CA ASN A 104 -3.35 -28.84 -5.19
C ASN A 104 -3.27 -27.46 -4.49
N LEU A 105 -3.52 -26.37 -5.21
CA LEU A 105 -3.64 -25.02 -4.64
C LEU A 105 -4.82 -24.91 -3.67
N LYS A 106 -5.98 -25.45 -4.06
CA LYS A 106 -7.18 -25.46 -3.21
C LYS A 106 -6.94 -26.18 -1.89
N ILE A 107 -6.24 -27.33 -1.94
CA ILE A 107 -5.88 -28.11 -0.75
C ILE A 107 -4.99 -27.26 0.18
N ARG A 108 -3.98 -26.56 -0.34
CA ARG A 108 -3.08 -25.72 0.46
C ARG A 108 -3.77 -24.49 1.06
N GLU A 109 -4.69 -23.86 0.32
CA GLU A 109 -5.48 -22.72 0.84
C GLU A 109 -6.43 -23.17 1.96
N GLU A 110 -7.06 -24.33 1.84
CA GLU A 110 -7.88 -24.95 2.89
C GLU A 110 -7.05 -25.31 4.13
N GLU A 111 -5.85 -25.88 3.95
CA GLU A 111 -4.91 -26.20 5.04
C GLU A 111 -4.44 -24.94 5.78
N GLU A 112 -4.08 -23.86 5.07
CA GLU A 112 -3.73 -22.58 5.70
C GLU A 112 -4.88 -21.96 6.48
N LEU A 113 -6.12 -22.04 5.96
CA LEU A 113 -7.31 -21.55 6.64
C LEU A 113 -7.60 -22.33 7.93
N LEU A 114 -7.42 -23.66 7.92
CA LEU A 114 -7.55 -24.51 9.11
C LEU A 114 -6.45 -24.22 10.15
N PHE A 115 -5.21 -23.99 9.70
CA PHE A 115 -4.10 -23.66 10.58
C PHE A 115 -4.24 -22.27 11.23
N ARG A 116 -4.82 -21.29 10.51
CA ARG A 116 -5.11 -19.95 11.08
C ARG A 116 -6.27 -19.96 12.08
N ARG A 117 -7.23 -20.88 11.95
CA ARG A 117 -8.37 -21.03 12.87
C ARG A 117 -8.01 -21.78 14.16
N SER A 118 -6.86 -22.45 14.20
CA SER A 118 -6.36 -23.21 15.36
C SER A 118 -5.34 -22.46 16.21
N ARG A 119 -5.11 -21.17 15.91
CA ARG A 119 -4.37 -20.21 16.73
C ARG A 119 -5.31 -19.18 17.31
#